data_AF-A0A9P8LBD2-F1
#
_entry.id   AF-A0A9P8LBD2-F1
#
_cell.length_a   1.000
_cell.length_b   1.000
_cell.length_c   1.000
_cell.angle_alpha   90.00
_cell.angle_beta   90.00
_cell.angle_gamma   90.00
#
_symmetry.space_group_name_H-M   'P 1'
#
loop_
_entity.id
_entity.type
_entity.pdbx_description
1 polymer ?
#
loop_
_entity_poly.entity_id
_entity_poly.type
_entity_poly.pdbx_seq_one_letter_code
_entity_poly.pdbx_strand_id
1 'polypeptide(L)'
;MTAIPSRSSPLIPRLPPSPSTLFAAKAAKGLTFAELSKELGRDEVAVAAIFYGQAQASEVDIRKLSEVLEIPHAQLNEQLSGFPDRGHTVDMPPREPLIYRLFEIVQNYGYAYKAVLNEKFGDGIMSAIAFTTKVDKEMDEQGNAWAVITLRGKWLPYSRF
;
A
#
# COMPACT_ATOMS: atom_id res chain seq x y z
N MET A 1 -21.49 15.99 -4.68
CA MET A 1 -20.50 15.85 -3.59
C MET A 1 -20.91 14.64 -2.77
N THR A 2 -20.30 13.49 -3.02
CA THR A 2 -20.72 12.20 -2.44
C THR A 2 -19.87 11.96 -1.19
N ALA A 3 -20.50 12.00 -0.01
CA ALA A 3 -19.83 11.79 1.27
C ALA A 3 -19.24 10.38 1.35
N ILE A 4 -17.96 10.28 1.73
CA ILE A 4 -17.27 9.02 1.97
C ILE A 4 -17.71 8.50 3.35
N PRO A 5 -18.33 7.31 3.47
CA PRO A 5 -18.74 6.80 4.77
C PRO A 5 -17.51 6.31 5.56
N SER A 6 -17.18 6.99 6.66
CA SER A 6 -16.21 6.51 7.63
C SER A 6 -16.85 5.44 8.53
N ARG A 7 -16.60 4.17 8.21
CA ARG A 7 -16.78 3.08 9.19
C ARG A 7 -15.40 2.65 9.69
N SER A 8 -14.94 3.33 10.74
CA SER A 8 -13.84 2.84 11.57
C SER A 8 -14.32 1.60 12.33
N SER A 9 -14.20 0.43 11.70
CA SER A 9 -14.08 -0.83 12.45
C SER A 9 -12.85 -0.68 13.37
N PRO A 10 -12.87 -1.17 14.62
CA PRO A 10 -11.68 -1.11 15.47
C PRO A 10 -10.55 -1.78 14.70
N LEU A 11 -9.57 -0.96 14.31
CA LEU A 11 -8.38 -1.40 13.60
C LEU A 11 -7.83 -2.59 14.38
N ILE A 12 -7.64 -3.69 13.65
CA ILE A 12 -7.21 -5.02 14.08
C ILE A 12 -6.33 -4.93 15.35
N PRO A 13 -6.59 -5.68 16.44
CA PRO A 13 -5.86 -5.59 17.72
C PRO A 13 -4.34 -5.77 17.66
N ARG A 14 -3.80 -6.09 16.48
CA ARG A 14 -2.37 -6.33 16.19
C ARG A 14 -1.69 -5.16 15.48
N LEU A 15 -2.43 -4.11 15.13
CA LEU A 15 -1.82 -2.94 14.51
C LEU A 15 -1.18 -2.05 15.57
N PRO A 16 -0.03 -1.41 15.27
CA PRO A 16 0.54 -0.39 16.15
C PRO A 16 -0.48 0.75 16.39
N PRO A 17 -0.28 1.65 17.36
CA PRO A 17 -1.22 2.74 17.61
C PRO A 17 -1.29 3.77 16.45
N SER A 18 -0.27 3.83 15.59
CA SER A 18 -0.13 4.82 14.51
C SER A 18 -1.29 4.85 13.48
N PRO A 19 -1.86 3.73 13.00
CA PRO A 19 -2.95 3.77 12.02
C PRO A 19 -4.17 4.50 12.54
N SER A 20 -4.55 4.30 13.81
CA SER A 20 -5.73 4.97 14.36
C SER A 20 -5.57 6.49 14.40
N THR A 21 -4.39 6.97 14.81
CA THR A 21 -4.04 8.40 14.86
C THR A 21 -4.06 9.02 13.47
N LEU A 22 -3.40 8.40 12.49
CA LEU A 22 -3.32 8.92 11.12
C LEU A 22 -4.69 8.91 10.41
N PHE A 23 -5.45 7.81 10.51
CA PHE A 23 -6.76 7.71 9.87
C PHE A 23 -7.78 8.69 10.48
N ALA A 24 -7.74 8.90 11.80
CA ALA A 24 -8.63 9.87 12.46
C ALA A 24 -8.35 11.30 11.97
N ALA A 25 -7.09 11.73 11.93
CA ALA A 25 -6.73 13.07 11.47
C ALA A 25 -7.02 13.27 9.97
N LYS A 26 -6.72 12.27 9.13
CA LYS A 26 -7.06 12.30 7.70
C LYS A 26 -8.56 12.45 7.49
N ALA A 27 -9.39 11.73 8.26
CA ALA A 27 -10.84 11.84 8.19
C ALA A 27 -11.33 13.22 8.67
N ALA A 28 -10.79 13.74 9.77
CA ALA A 28 -11.15 15.06 10.30
C ALA A 28 -10.87 16.20 9.32
N LYS A 29 -9.80 16.09 8.52
CA LYS A 29 -9.45 17.07 7.49
C LYS A 29 -10.08 16.82 6.12
N GLY A 30 -10.79 15.70 5.94
CA GLY A 30 -11.38 15.34 4.64
C GLY A 30 -10.36 15.07 3.54
N LEU A 31 -9.11 14.72 3.89
CA LEU A 31 -8.03 14.52 2.93
C LEU A 31 -8.12 13.16 2.23
N THR A 32 -7.71 13.11 0.97
CA THR A 32 -7.53 11.91 0.16
C THR A 32 -6.08 11.42 0.21
N PHE A 33 -5.83 10.17 -0.20
CA PHE A 33 -4.45 9.68 -0.36
C PHE A 33 -3.73 10.35 -1.55
N ALA A 34 -4.47 10.76 -2.59
CA ALA A 34 -3.94 11.55 -3.70
C ALA A 34 -3.36 12.90 -3.26
N GLU A 35 -4.03 13.60 -2.33
CA GLU A 35 -3.52 14.86 -1.76
C GLU A 35 -2.28 14.60 -0.90
N LEU A 36 -2.34 13.62 0.00
CA LEU A 36 -1.20 13.27 0.85
C LEU A 36 0.03 12.78 0.05
N SER A 37 -0.20 12.06 -1.06
CA SER A 37 0.82 11.63 -2.00
C SER A 37 1.64 12.80 -2.55
N LYS A 38 0.96 13.88 -2.95
CA LYS A 38 1.60 15.11 -3.44
C LYS A 38 2.44 15.77 -2.36
N GLU A 39 1.91 15.86 -1.13
CA GLU A 39 2.64 16.43 0.00
C GLU A 39 3.91 15.63 0.32
N LEU A 40 3.79 14.30 0.44
CA LEU A 40 4.90 13.44 0.83
C LEU A 40 5.92 13.25 -0.32
N GLY A 41 5.49 13.37 -1.58
CA GLY A 41 6.32 13.02 -2.73
C GLY A 41 6.49 11.51 -2.88
N ARG A 42 5.45 10.74 -2.51
CA ARG A 42 5.41 9.27 -2.57
C ARG A 42 4.14 8.85 -3.30
N ASP A 43 4.18 7.73 -4.02
CA ASP A 43 2.99 7.16 -4.67
C ASP A 43 1.84 6.93 -3.67
N GLU A 44 0.60 7.08 -4.13
CA GLU A 44 -0.61 6.95 -3.30
C GLU A 44 -0.67 5.62 -2.54
N VAL A 45 -0.29 4.52 -3.19
CA VAL A 45 -0.28 3.19 -2.57
C VAL A 45 0.77 3.12 -1.47
N ALA A 46 1.93 3.76 -1.67
CA ALA A 46 2.98 3.83 -0.66
C ALA A 46 2.55 4.65 0.57
N VAL A 47 1.84 5.76 0.36
CA VAL A 47 1.29 6.56 1.47
C VAL A 47 0.22 5.76 2.24
N ALA A 48 -0.70 5.11 1.55
CA ALA A 48 -1.67 4.23 2.19
C ALA A 48 -0.98 3.09 2.97
N ALA A 49 0.10 2.52 2.45
CA ALA A 49 0.88 1.50 3.15
C ALA A 49 1.50 2.03 4.45
N ILE A 50 1.95 3.29 4.53
CA ILE A 50 2.41 3.89 5.80
C ILE A 50 1.26 3.91 6.81
N PHE A 51 0.07 4.33 6.38
CA PHE A 51 -1.12 4.42 7.24
C PHE A 51 -1.54 3.06 7.80
N TYR A 52 -1.33 1.97 7.05
CA TYR A 52 -1.57 0.60 7.51
C TYR A 52 -0.36 -0.03 8.21
N GLY A 53 0.71 0.73 8.48
CA GLY A 53 1.93 0.23 9.14
C GLY A 53 2.74 -0.76 8.29
N GLN A 54 2.54 -0.77 6.97
CA GLN A 54 3.19 -1.68 6.01
C GLN A 54 4.40 -1.03 5.30
N ALA A 55 4.64 0.26 5.54
CA ALA A 55 5.79 0.98 5.03
C ALA A 55 6.39 1.86 6.12
N GLN A 56 7.71 2.05 6.08
CA GLN A 56 8.42 2.92 6.99
C GLN A 56 8.24 4.37 6.53
N ALA A 57 7.89 5.25 7.47
CA ALA A 57 7.94 6.68 7.27
C ALA A 57 9.38 7.16 7.51
N SER A 58 9.94 7.90 6.55
CA SER A 58 11.20 8.61 6.76
C SER A 58 10.98 9.81 7.70
N GLU A 59 12.05 10.40 8.22
CA GLU A 59 11.95 11.64 9.02
C GLU A 59 11.25 12.78 8.24
N VAL A 60 11.48 12.85 6.92
CA VAL A 60 10.81 13.80 6.04
C VAL A 60 9.31 13.50 5.93
N ASP A 61 8.93 12.24 5.83
CA ASP A 61 7.51 11.83 5.82
C ASP A 61 6.84 12.19 7.14
N ILE A 62 7.47 11.90 8.28
CA ILE A 62 6.92 12.18 9.61
C ILE A 62 6.69 13.69 9.78
N ARG A 63 7.65 14.52 9.39
CA ARG A 63 7.51 15.97 9.42
C ARG A 63 6.34 16.46 8.56
N LYS A 64 6.29 16.04 7.30
CA LYS A 64 5.22 16.46 6.38
C LYS A 64 3.84 15.96 6.83
N LEU A 65 3.76 14.74 7.35
CA LEU A 65 2.52 14.19 7.93
C LEU A 65 2.09 14.99 9.16
N SER A 66 3.03 15.38 10.02
CA SER A 66 2.76 16.22 11.19
C SER A 66 2.18 17.57 10.77
N GLU A 67 2.75 18.22 9.76
CA GLU A 67 2.30 19.50 9.22
C GLU A 67 0.91 19.40 8.57
N VAL A 68 0.73 18.48 7.60
CA VAL A 68 -0.54 18.39 6.85
C VAL A 68 -1.70 17.84 7.68
N LEU A 69 -1.43 16.94 8.63
CA LEU A 69 -2.46 16.36 9.51
C LEU A 69 -2.65 17.14 10.81
N GLU A 70 -1.83 18.17 11.08
CA GLU A 70 -1.81 18.94 12.33
C GLU A 70 -1.70 18.06 13.58
N ILE A 71 -0.87 17.01 13.50
CA ILE A 71 -0.55 16.15 14.64
C ILE A 71 0.81 16.56 15.18
N PRO A 72 1.01 16.69 16.50
CA PRO A 72 2.32 17.03 17.07
C PRO A 72 3.43 16.10 16.57
N HIS A 73 4.52 16.68 16.06
CA HIS A 73 5.64 15.92 15.49
C HIS A 73 6.20 14.87 16.44
N ALA A 74 6.37 15.22 17.73
CA ALA A 74 6.88 14.30 18.74
C ALA A 74 6.02 13.04 18.87
N GLN A 75 4.69 13.20 18.82
CA GLN A 75 3.74 12.08 18.87
C GLN A 75 3.88 11.18 17.64
N LEU A 76 3.92 11.75 16.43
CA LEU A 76 4.10 10.94 15.23
C LEU A 76 5.47 10.27 15.18
N ASN A 77 6.52 10.94 15.63
CA ASN A 77 7.85 10.36 15.69
C ASN A 77 7.90 9.15 16.63
N GLU A 78 7.29 9.23 17.81
CA GLU A 78 7.17 8.09 18.72
C GLU A 78 6.39 6.93 18.08
N GLN A 79 5.30 7.22 17.38
CA GLN A 79 4.41 6.20 16.83
C GLN A 79 4.87 5.57 15.49
N LEU A 80 5.69 6.28 14.71
CA LEU A 80 6.11 5.88 13.35
C LEU A 80 7.60 5.56 13.23
N SER A 81 8.42 5.89 14.24
CA SER A 81 9.83 5.53 14.24
C SER A 81 10.04 4.02 14.39
N GLY A 82 11.23 3.55 14.03
CA GLY A 82 11.56 2.12 14.01
C GLY A 82 11.24 1.44 12.69
N PHE A 83 11.18 0.11 12.73
CA PHE A 83 10.98 -0.73 11.54
C PHE A 83 9.55 -1.32 11.51
N PRO A 84 8.86 -1.31 10.36
CA PRO A 84 7.52 -1.88 10.27
C PRO A 84 7.53 -3.40 10.40
N ASP A 85 6.66 -3.93 11.26
CA ASP A 85 6.30 -5.34 11.32
C ASP A 85 5.19 -5.62 10.29
N ARG A 86 5.61 -5.98 9.07
CA ARG A 86 4.73 -6.12 7.90
C ARG A 86 4.02 -7.47 7.91
N GLY A 87 2.80 -7.50 7.35
CA GLY A 87 2.06 -8.74 7.09
C GLY A 87 0.93 -9.06 8.08
N HIS A 88 0.70 -8.22 9.09
CA HIS A 88 -0.36 -8.45 10.10
C HIS A 88 -1.69 -7.76 9.78
N THR A 89 -1.80 -7.05 8.64
CA THR A 89 -3.01 -6.32 8.24
C THR A 89 -4.09 -7.19 7.60
N VAL A 90 -3.72 -8.34 7.07
CA VAL A 90 -4.63 -9.21 6.30
C VAL A 90 -4.49 -10.63 6.82
N ASP A 91 -5.54 -11.16 7.43
CA ASP A 91 -5.63 -12.59 7.71
C ASP A 91 -5.73 -13.36 6.39
N MET A 92 -5.01 -14.47 6.27
CA MET A 92 -5.02 -15.31 5.09
C MET A 92 -5.93 -16.54 5.31
N PRO A 93 -6.81 -16.90 4.36
CA PRO A 93 -7.10 -16.16 3.12
C PRO A 93 -7.86 -14.84 3.39
N PRO A 94 -7.68 -13.81 2.52
CA PRO A 94 -8.36 -12.54 2.70
C PRO A 94 -9.87 -12.70 2.70
N ARG A 95 -10.56 -12.01 3.62
CA ARG A 95 -12.03 -12.03 3.69
C ARG A 95 -12.68 -10.85 3.01
N GLU A 96 -11.96 -9.75 2.85
CA GLU A 96 -12.45 -8.57 2.16
C GLU A 96 -12.48 -8.86 0.63
N PRO A 97 -13.64 -8.69 -0.05
CA PRO A 97 -13.79 -9.09 -1.44
C PRO A 97 -12.79 -8.48 -2.43
N LEU A 98 -12.46 -7.19 -2.33
CA LEU A 98 -11.51 -6.55 -3.25
C LEU A 98 -10.11 -7.16 -3.11
N ILE A 99 -9.61 -7.32 -1.88
CA ILE A 99 -8.31 -7.96 -1.60
C ILE A 99 -8.34 -9.44 -2.01
N TYR A 100 -9.47 -10.13 -1.80
CA TYR A 100 -9.62 -11.53 -2.21
C TYR A 100 -9.47 -11.71 -3.73
N ARG A 101 -9.92 -10.76 -4.57
CA ARG A 101 -9.70 -10.86 -6.02
C ARG A 101 -8.23 -10.79 -6.41
N LEU A 102 -7.41 -10.00 -5.70
CA LEU A 102 -5.97 -9.99 -5.92
C LEU A 102 -5.33 -11.35 -5.57
N PHE A 103 -5.79 -11.97 -4.48
CA PHE A 103 -5.40 -13.32 -4.11
C PHE A 103 -5.84 -14.36 -5.16
N GLU A 104 -7.06 -14.25 -5.67
CA GLU A 104 -7.61 -15.13 -6.71
C GLU A 104 -6.83 -15.02 -8.04
N ILE A 105 -6.40 -13.82 -8.42
CA ILE A 105 -5.49 -13.62 -9.56
C ILE A 105 -4.19 -14.39 -9.36
N VAL A 106 -3.58 -14.31 -8.18
CA VAL A 106 -2.36 -15.07 -7.87
C VAL A 106 -2.62 -16.58 -7.92
N GLN A 107 -3.75 -17.04 -7.37
CA GLN A 107 -4.13 -18.46 -7.38
C GLN A 107 -4.31 -19.02 -8.80
N ASN A 108 -4.94 -18.25 -9.69
CA ASN A 108 -5.26 -18.71 -11.05
C ASN A 108 -4.10 -18.50 -12.04
N TYR A 109 -3.37 -17.39 -11.93
CA TYR A 109 -2.32 -17.00 -12.88
C TYR A 109 -0.90 -17.21 -12.36
N GLY A 110 -0.70 -17.67 -11.12
CA GLY A 110 0.62 -17.81 -10.51
C GLY A 110 1.60 -18.64 -11.33
N TYR A 111 1.18 -19.82 -11.81
CA TYR A 111 2.02 -20.65 -12.69
C TYR A 111 2.20 -20.06 -14.09
N ALA A 112 1.20 -19.36 -14.63
CA ALA A 112 1.33 -18.65 -15.91
C ALA A 112 2.36 -17.52 -15.82
N TYR A 113 2.31 -16.70 -14.76
CA TYR A 113 3.34 -15.68 -14.49
C TYR A 113 4.72 -16.31 -14.34
N LYS A 114 4.83 -17.40 -13.56
CA LYS A 114 6.10 -18.10 -13.37
C LYS A 114 6.71 -18.54 -14.71
N ALA A 115 5.93 -19.21 -15.57
CA ALA A 115 6.41 -19.70 -16.85
C ALA A 115 6.87 -18.56 -17.77
N VAL A 116 6.05 -17.53 -17.97
CA VAL A 116 6.38 -16.39 -18.84
C VAL A 116 7.59 -15.61 -18.31
N LEU A 117 7.70 -15.43 -16.99
CA LEU A 117 8.86 -14.79 -16.38
C LEU A 117 10.12 -15.63 -16.56
N ASN A 118 10.03 -16.96 -16.43
CA ASN A 118 11.17 -17.84 -16.66
C ASN A 118 11.64 -17.82 -18.12
N GLU A 119 10.72 -17.80 -19.10
CA GLU A 119 11.08 -17.67 -20.51
C GLU A 119 11.75 -16.33 -20.83
N LYS A 120 11.30 -15.24 -20.21
CA LYS A 120 11.82 -13.89 -20.48
C LYS A 120 13.12 -13.55 -19.74
N PHE A 121 13.28 -14.05 -18.52
CA PHE A 121 14.33 -13.59 -17.61
C PHE A 121 15.21 -14.73 -17.04
N GLY A 122 14.91 -15.98 -17.36
CA GLY A 122 15.62 -17.15 -16.84
C GLY A 122 15.16 -17.60 -15.46
N ASP A 123 16.02 -18.29 -14.72
CA ASP A 123 15.70 -18.77 -13.37
C ASP A 123 15.94 -17.69 -12.31
N GLY A 124 14.91 -17.35 -11.54
CA GLY A 124 14.92 -16.21 -10.63
C GLY A 124 13.53 -15.78 -10.17
N ILE A 125 13.45 -14.58 -9.59
CA ILE A 125 12.21 -14.00 -9.06
C ILE A 125 12.07 -12.50 -9.41
N MET A 126 10.83 -12.04 -9.47
CA MET A 126 10.52 -10.61 -9.37
C MET A 126 10.52 -10.19 -7.90
N SER A 127 11.40 -9.28 -7.50
CA SER A 127 11.51 -8.82 -6.12
C SER A 127 10.24 -8.09 -5.67
N ALA A 128 9.80 -8.37 -4.44
CA ALA A 128 8.79 -7.59 -3.71
C ALA A 128 9.40 -6.56 -2.72
N ILE A 129 10.74 -6.42 -2.71
CA ILE A 129 11.48 -5.46 -1.86
C ILE A 129 12.06 -4.32 -2.71
N ALA A 130 12.84 -4.67 -3.74
CA ALA A 130 13.25 -3.73 -4.78
C ALA A 130 12.10 -3.56 -5.78
N PHE A 131 11.02 -2.94 -5.29
CA PHE A 131 9.69 -3.02 -5.87
C PHE A 131 8.94 -1.68 -5.76
N THR A 132 8.10 -1.42 -6.76
CA THR A 132 7.15 -0.32 -6.78
C THR A 132 5.81 -0.81 -7.33
N THR A 133 4.71 -0.25 -6.84
CA THR A 133 3.36 -0.48 -7.36
C THR A 133 2.60 0.84 -7.43
N LYS A 134 1.61 0.91 -8.31
CA LYS A 134 0.68 2.03 -8.44
C LYS A 134 -0.68 1.54 -8.92
N VAL A 135 -1.69 2.39 -8.74
CA VAL A 135 -3.05 2.17 -9.23
C VAL A 135 -3.46 3.33 -10.12
N ASP A 136 -3.88 3.00 -11.33
CA ASP A 136 -4.44 3.95 -12.29
C ASP A 136 -5.90 3.58 -12.61
N LYS A 137 -6.69 4.58 -13.01
CA LYS A 137 -8.05 4.38 -13.54
C LYS A 137 -8.04 4.65 -15.04
N GLU A 138 -8.47 3.67 -15.81
CA GLU A 138 -8.64 3.79 -17.26
C GLU A 138 -10.11 3.70 -17.65
N MET A 139 -10.49 4.32 -18.76
CA MET A 139 -11.83 4.22 -19.34
C MET A 139 -11.69 3.55 -20.71
N ASP A 140 -12.45 2.49 -20.97
CA ASP A 140 -12.48 1.88 -22.29
C ASP A 140 -13.36 2.68 -23.28
N GLU A 141 -13.34 2.27 -24.55
CA GLU A 141 -14.12 2.91 -25.62
C GLU A 141 -15.64 2.84 -25.39
N GLN A 142 -16.10 1.92 -24.54
CA GLN A 142 -17.51 1.74 -24.18
C GLN A 142 -17.89 2.55 -22.94
N GLY A 143 -16.94 3.27 -22.33
CA GLY A 143 -17.14 4.07 -21.13
C GLY A 143 -17.12 3.26 -19.82
N ASN A 144 -16.64 2.01 -19.83
CA ASN A 144 -16.44 1.26 -18.60
C ASN A 144 -15.12 1.67 -17.94
N ALA A 145 -15.14 1.77 -16.60
CA ALA A 145 -13.95 2.06 -15.82
C ALA A 145 -13.18 0.77 -15.48
N TRP A 146 -11.88 0.79 -15.70
CA TRP A 146 -10.95 -0.28 -15.40
C TRP A 146 -9.95 0.18 -14.34
N ALA A 147 -9.69 -0.67 -13.35
CA ALA A 147 -8.61 -0.47 -12.39
C ALA A 147 -7.35 -1.16 -12.93
N VAL A 148 -6.27 -0.39 -13.10
CA VAL A 148 -4.99 -0.90 -13.59
C VAL A 148 -4.01 -0.89 -12.43
N ILE A 149 -3.58 -2.08 -12.02
CA ILE A 149 -2.55 -2.25 -10.99
C ILE A 149 -1.26 -2.62 -11.68
N THR A 150 -0.24 -1.78 -11.55
CA THR A 150 1.09 -2.04 -12.12
C THR A 150 2.01 -2.60 -11.04
N LEU A 151 2.52 -3.81 -11.25
CA LEU A 151 3.55 -4.42 -10.39
C LEU A 151 4.91 -4.31 -11.09
N ARG A 152 5.85 -3.56 -10.50
CA ARG A 152 7.19 -3.35 -11.07
C ARG A 152 8.26 -3.73 -10.07
N GLY A 153 8.78 -4.95 -10.19
CA GLY A 153 9.87 -5.47 -9.37
C GLY A 153 11.16 -5.69 -10.16
N LYS A 154 12.30 -5.51 -9.49
CA LYS A 154 13.61 -5.88 -10.03
C LYS A 154 13.69 -7.40 -10.19
N TRP A 155 14.16 -7.89 -11.35
CA TRP A 155 14.46 -9.31 -11.54
C TRP A 155 15.74 -9.70 -10.81
N LEU A 156 15.70 -10.81 -10.08
CA LEU A 156 16.82 -11.35 -9.30
C LEU A 156 17.08 -12.81 -9.72
N PRO A 157 18.14 -13.08 -10.51
CA PRO A 157 18.50 -14.44 -10.88
C PRO A 157 19.09 -15.20 -9.68
N TYR A 158 18.90 -16.52 -9.64
CA TYR A 158 19.58 -17.35 -8.64
C TYR A 158 21.09 -17.41 -8.89
N SER A 159 21.86 -17.34 -7.82
CA SER A 159 23.31 -17.56 -7.90
C SER A 159 23.60 -19.05 -8.06
N ARG A 160 24.63 -19.37 -8.86
CA ARG A 160 25.21 -20.71 -8.88
C ARG A 160 26.37 -20.74 -7.89
N PHE A 161 26.26 -21.56 -6.86
CA PHE A 161 27.28 -21.76 -5.83
C PHE A 161 27.50 -23.25 -5.57
#